data_AF-A0A9X7VXC9-F1
#
_entry.id   AF-A0A9X7VXC9-F1
#
_cell.length_a   1.000
_cell.length_b   1.000
_cell.length_c   1.000
_cell.angle_alpha   90.00
_cell.angle_beta   90.00
_cell.angle_gamma   90.00
#
_symmetry.space_group_name_H-M   'P 1'
#
loop_
_entity.id
_entity.type
_entity.pdbx_description
1 polymer ?
#
loop_
_entity_poly.entity_id
_entity_poly.type
_entity_poly.pdbx_seq_one_letter_code
_entity_poly.pdbx_strand_id
1 'polypeptide(L)'
;MRYFLNRLIFFVISLWAAVTINFALPRMMPGNPALAMFAKFQGQMQPQALKALELQFGFSDKPLYQQYFTYLKGLVTGHWGLSFTYYPTPVTTVIHDSLPWTIGLVGIAMILSVFLGTALGTFISWRRGGILDSILPPVTMFFQAVPYFWMALLLLFVFGFNLVRQEVS
;
A
#
# COMPACT_ATOMS: atom_id res chain seq x y z
N MET A 1 -9.82 26.83 -17.48
CA MET A 1 -10.92 25.91 -17.12
C MET A 1 -10.85 24.54 -17.82
N ARG A 2 -10.75 24.47 -19.15
CA ARG A 2 -10.80 23.19 -19.91
C ARG A 2 -9.72 22.17 -19.51
N TYR A 3 -8.50 22.61 -19.19
CA TYR A 3 -7.42 21.75 -18.69
C TYR A 3 -7.75 21.13 -17.32
N PHE A 4 -8.21 21.92 -16.36
CA PHE A 4 -8.61 21.44 -15.03
C PHE A 4 -9.78 20.46 -15.11
N LEU A 5 -10.76 20.72 -15.98
CA LEU A 5 -11.89 19.83 -16.19
C LEU A 5 -11.46 18.48 -16.78
N ASN A 6 -10.62 18.49 -17.82
CA ASN A 6 -10.09 17.26 -18.41
C ASN A 6 -9.29 16.43 -17.39
N ARG A 7 -8.50 17.09 -16.54
CA ARG A 7 -7.72 16.43 -15.50
C ARG A 7 -8.60 15.85 -14.38
N LEU A 8 -9.67 16.55 -14.00
CA LEU A 8 -10.65 16.07 -13.04
C LEU A 8 -11.40 14.85 -13.59
N ILE A 9 -11.85 14.89 -14.84
CA ILE A 9 -12.52 13.75 -15.51
C ILE A 9 -11.59 12.54 -15.53
N PHE A 10 -10.33 12.73 -15.94
CA PHE A 10 -9.35 11.65 -15.95
C PHE A 10 -9.17 11.04 -14.55
N PHE A 11 -9.02 11.88 -13.52
CA PHE A 11 -8.90 11.43 -12.14
C PHE A 11 -10.13 10.63 -11.67
N VAL A 12 -11.34 11.12 -11.94
CA VAL A 12 -12.59 10.43 -11.55
C VAL A 12 -12.70 9.08 -12.27
N ILE A 13 -12.38 9.02 -13.56
CA ILE A 13 -12.40 7.76 -14.32
C ILE A 13 -11.35 6.80 -13.78
N SER A 14 -10.12 7.25 -13.52
CA SER A 14 -9.06 6.42 -12.95
C SER A 14 -9.43 5.89 -11.57
N LEU A 15 -9.99 6.75 -10.70
CA LEU A 15 -10.45 6.36 -9.37
C LEU A 15 -11.58 5.32 -9.46
N TRP A 16 -12.58 5.58 -10.32
CA TRP A 16 -13.69 4.66 -10.54
C TRP A 16 -13.21 3.30 -11.08
N ALA A 17 -12.27 3.30 -12.03
CA ALA A 17 -11.65 2.07 -12.53
C ALA A 17 -10.92 1.32 -11.40
N ALA A 18 -10.09 2.00 -10.60
CA ALA A 18 -9.37 1.40 -9.48
C ALA A 18 -10.32 0.79 -8.44
N VAL A 19 -11.37 1.51 -8.06
CA VAL A 19 -12.40 1.04 -7.11
C VAL A 19 -13.14 -0.17 -7.67
N THR A 20 -13.47 -0.17 -8.97
CA THR A 20 -14.15 -1.28 -9.63
C THR A 20 -13.26 -2.52 -9.71
N ILE A 21 -11.97 -2.33 -10.01
CA ILE A 21 -10.98 -3.42 -10.00
C ILE A 21 -10.84 -3.98 -8.58
N ASN A 22 -10.77 -3.14 -7.54
CA ASN A 22 -10.70 -3.59 -6.15
C ASN A 22 -11.95 -4.36 -5.70
N PHE A 23 -13.13 -4.01 -6.25
CA PHE A 23 -14.35 -4.78 -6.03
C PHE A 23 -14.33 -6.14 -6.76
N ALA A 24 -13.82 -6.18 -7.99
CA ALA A 24 -13.85 -7.34 -8.86
C ALA A 24 -12.77 -8.37 -8.51
N LEU A 25 -11.53 -7.95 -8.26
CA LEU A 25 -10.39 -8.85 -8.07
C LEU A 25 -10.62 -9.89 -6.97
N PRO A 26 -11.03 -9.53 -5.73
CA PRO A 26 -11.27 -10.53 -4.69
C PRO A 26 -12.40 -11.51 -5.03
N ARG A 27 -13.38 -11.10 -5.85
CA ARG A 27 -14.51 -11.95 -6.28
C ARG A 27 -14.13 -12.88 -7.44
N MET A 28 -13.07 -12.56 -8.18
CA MET A 28 -12.55 -13.37 -9.28
C MET A 28 -11.46 -14.34 -8.83
N MET A 29 -10.81 -14.07 -7.69
CA MET A 29 -9.79 -14.96 -7.15
C MET A 29 -10.40 -16.30 -6.73
N PRO A 30 -9.84 -17.44 -7.17
CA PRO A 30 -10.30 -18.75 -6.71
C PRO A 30 -9.95 -18.92 -5.23
N GLY A 31 -10.95 -19.24 -4.42
CA GLY A 31 -10.83 -19.37 -2.97
C GLY A 31 -11.69 -18.34 -2.24
N ASN A 32 -12.64 -18.81 -1.43
CA ASN A 32 -13.48 -17.93 -0.63
C ASN A 32 -12.66 -17.43 0.58
N PRO A 33 -12.45 -16.12 0.77
CA PRO A 33 -11.71 -15.60 1.92
C PRO A 33 -12.34 -16.01 3.27
N ALA A 34 -13.66 -16.26 3.31
CA ALA A 34 -14.32 -16.85 4.47
C ALA A 34 -13.87 -18.30 4.72
N LEU A 35 -13.61 -19.09 3.68
CA LEU A 35 -13.05 -20.45 3.81
C LEU A 35 -11.58 -20.41 4.26
N ALA A 36 -10.79 -19.46 3.77
CA ALA A 36 -9.41 -19.27 4.24
C ALA A 36 -9.37 -18.86 5.72
N MET A 37 -10.32 -18.05 6.17
CA MET A 37 -10.51 -17.76 7.60
C MET A 37 -10.98 -18.98 8.39
N PHE A 38 -11.98 -19.71 7.90
CA PHE A 38 -12.47 -20.94 8.51
C PHE A 38 -11.35 -21.96 8.75
N ALA A 39 -10.45 -22.10 7.77
CA ALA A 39 -9.25 -22.92 7.88
C ALA A 39 -8.27 -22.38 8.95
N LYS A 40 -8.08 -21.06 9.05
CA LYS A 40 -7.30 -20.44 10.13
C LYS A 40 -7.88 -20.70 11.53
N PHE A 41 -9.21 -20.77 11.67
CA PHE A 41 -9.90 -21.09 12.92
C PHE A 41 -10.04 -22.61 13.17
N GLN A 42 -9.31 -23.46 12.43
CA GLN A 42 -9.26 -24.92 12.62
C GLN A 42 -10.65 -25.60 12.66
N GLY A 43 -11.63 -25.08 11.93
CA GLY A 43 -12.97 -25.68 11.88
C GLY A 43 -13.81 -25.50 13.15
N GLN A 44 -13.42 -24.63 14.09
CA GLN A 44 -14.23 -24.30 15.28
C GLN A 44 -15.41 -23.36 14.99
N MET A 45 -15.58 -22.92 13.74
CA MET A 45 -16.71 -22.09 13.34
C MET A 45 -17.92 -22.96 12.98
N GLN A 46 -19.09 -22.65 13.52
CA GLN A 46 -20.34 -23.25 13.06
C GLN A 46 -20.61 -22.83 11.59
N PRO A 47 -21.23 -23.68 10.75
CA PRO A 47 -21.58 -23.32 9.36
C PRO A 47 -22.39 -22.02 9.24
N GLN A 48 -23.18 -21.68 10.26
CA GLN A 48 -23.92 -20.42 10.34
C GLN A 48 -23.00 -19.21 10.50
N ALA A 49 -21.89 -19.35 11.22
CA ALA A 49 -20.88 -18.30 11.36
C ALA A 49 -20.17 -18.05 10.01
N LEU A 50 -19.91 -19.10 9.21
CA LEU A 50 -19.33 -18.94 7.88
C LEU A 50 -20.21 -18.05 6.98
N LYS A 51 -21.52 -18.32 6.93
CA LYS A 51 -22.47 -17.53 6.14
C LYS A 51 -22.59 -16.09 6.65
N ALA A 52 -22.51 -15.88 7.96
CA ALA A 52 -22.47 -14.54 8.54
C ALA A 52 -21.19 -13.79 8.17
N LEU A 53 -20.03 -14.47 8.14
CA LEU A 53 -18.76 -13.89 7.68
C LEU A 53 -18.81 -13.54 6.19
N GLU A 54 -19.35 -14.41 5.33
CA GLU A 54 -19.54 -14.13 3.90
C GLU A 54 -20.36 -12.85 3.68
N LEU A 55 -21.47 -12.72 4.41
CA LEU A 55 -22.31 -11.52 4.37
C LEU A 55 -21.56 -10.28 4.88
N GLN A 56 -20.78 -10.38 5.96
CA GLN A 56 -19.94 -9.29 6.46
C GLN A 56 -18.85 -8.87 5.47
N PHE A 57 -18.34 -9.81 4.67
CA PHE A 57 -17.38 -9.53 3.60
C PHE A 57 -18.02 -9.05 2.30
N GLY A 58 -19.35 -8.87 2.29
CA GLY A 58 -20.08 -8.33 1.14
C GLY A 58 -20.30 -9.35 0.02
N PHE A 59 -20.17 -10.65 0.30
CA PHE A 59 -20.68 -11.73 -0.54
C PHE A 59 -22.13 -11.98 -0.13
N SER A 60 -23.05 -11.62 -1.00
CA SER A 60 -24.49 -11.81 -0.75
C SER A 60 -25.15 -12.42 -1.97
N ASP A 61 -26.32 -13.01 -1.78
CA ASP A 61 -27.15 -13.56 -2.86
C ASP A 61 -27.78 -12.44 -3.75
N LYS A 62 -27.45 -11.17 -3.48
CA LYS A 62 -27.96 -10.02 -4.25
C LYS A 62 -27.25 -9.90 -5.61
N PRO A 63 -27.91 -9.31 -6.62
CA PRO A 63 -27.28 -8.99 -7.89
C PRO A 63 -25.99 -8.17 -7.73
N LEU A 64 -24.99 -8.42 -8.57
CA LEU A 64 -23.65 -7.79 -8.48
C LEU A 64 -23.69 -6.26 -8.45
N TYR A 65 -24.60 -5.64 -9.20
CA TYR A 65 -24.74 -4.18 -9.21
C TYR A 65 -25.16 -3.63 -7.83
N GLN A 66 -26.02 -4.34 -7.08
CA GLN A 66 -26.42 -3.92 -5.74
C GLN A 66 -25.27 -4.06 -4.74
N GLN A 67 -24.49 -5.14 -4.85
CA GLN A 67 -23.28 -5.33 -4.05
C GLN A 67 -22.28 -4.19 -4.30
N TYR A 68 -22.10 -3.81 -5.57
CA TYR A 68 -21.22 -2.73 -5.96
C TYR A 68 -21.66 -1.37 -5.40
N PHE A 69 -22.94 -1.01 -5.53
CA PHE A 69 -23.44 0.25 -4.93
C PHE A 69 -23.36 0.27 -3.41
N THR A 70 -23.62 -0.87 -2.75
CA THR A 70 -23.45 -1.00 -1.29
C THR A 70 -21.99 -0.80 -0.89
N TYR A 71 -21.06 -1.40 -1.64
CA TYR A 71 -19.62 -1.21 -1.46
C TYR A 71 -19.19 0.24 -1.65
N LEU A 72 -19.64 0.91 -2.73
CA LEU A 72 -19.37 2.33 -2.97
C LEU A 72 -19.90 3.21 -1.83
N LYS A 73 -21.11 2.95 -1.33
CA LYS A 73 -21.66 3.67 -0.18
C LYS A 73 -20.81 3.45 1.08
N GLY A 74 -20.36 2.22 1.33
CA GLY A 74 -19.43 1.90 2.42
C GLY A 74 -18.11 2.67 2.32
N LEU A 75 -17.55 2.76 1.12
CA LEU A 75 -16.31 3.50 0.85
C LEU A 75 -16.44 4.99 1.22
N VAL A 76 -17.49 5.65 0.77
CA VAL A 76 -17.71 7.09 1.00
C VAL A 76 -18.08 7.39 2.46
N THR A 77 -18.78 6.48 3.13
CA THR A 77 -19.22 6.66 4.52
C THR A 77 -18.18 6.23 5.56
N GLY A 78 -17.03 5.69 5.13
CA GLY A 78 -16.00 5.17 6.04
C GLY A 78 -16.34 3.82 6.68
N HIS A 79 -17.45 3.19 6.31
CA HIS A 79 -17.86 1.88 6.82
C HIS A 79 -17.24 0.77 5.94
N TRP A 80 -15.93 0.57 6.09
CA TRP A 80 -15.15 -0.34 5.23
C TRP A 80 -15.18 -1.81 5.67
N GLY A 81 -15.86 -2.12 6.76
CA GLY A 81 -15.98 -3.49 7.28
C GLY A 81 -14.77 -3.94 8.10
N LEU A 82 -14.58 -5.26 8.17
CA LEU A 82 -13.54 -5.91 8.97
C LEU A 82 -12.32 -6.29 8.13
N SER A 83 -11.15 -6.31 8.77
CA SER A 83 -9.91 -6.72 8.13
C SER A 83 -9.88 -8.23 7.88
N PHE A 84 -9.48 -8.63 6.67
CA PHE A 84 -9.23 -10.04 6.35
C PHE A 84 -7.98 -10.60 7.04
N THR A 85 -6.99 -9.75 7.29
CA THR A 85 -5.70 -10.15 7.88
C THR A 85 -5.75 -10.11 9.39
N TYR A 86 -6.33 -9.04 9.94
CA TYR A 86 -6.37 -8.74 11.37
C TYR A 86 -7.79 -8.92 11.93
N TYR A 87 -8.48 -9.99 11.56
CA TYR A 87 -9.84 -10.24 12.05
C TYR A 87 -9.84 -10.45 13.58
N PRO A 88 -10.81 -9.89 14.36
CA PRO A 88 -12.01 -9.16 13.95
C PRO A 88 -11.87 -7.63 13.97
N THR A 89 -10.70 -7.07 13.67
CA THR A 89 -10.45 -5.62 13.74
C THR A 89 -11.08 -4.87 12.55
N PRO A 90 -11.78 -3.74 12.77
CA PRO A 90 -12.27 -2.88 11.69
C PRO A 90 -11.14 -2.33 10.81
N VAL A 91 -11.38 -2.23 9.51
CA VAL A 91 -10.39 -1.70 8.55
C VAL A 91 -10.01 -0.26 8.87
N THR A 92 -10.96 0.54 9.38
CA THR A 92 -10.73 1.92 9.81
C THR A 92 -9.68 2.01 10.93
N THR A 93 -9.74 1.11 11.91
CA THR A 93 -8.74 1.03 13.00
C THR A 93 -7.36 0.66 12.46
N VAL A 94 -7.29 -0.38 11.61
CA VAL A 94 -6.00 -0.81 11.01
C VAL A 94 -5.34 0.34 10.23
N ILE A 95 -6.13 1.09 9.46
CA ILE A 95 -5.64 2.25 8.71
C ILE A 95 -5.23 3.37 9.66
N HIS A 96 -6.05 3.69 10.67
CA HIS A 96 -5.74 4.72 11.65
C HIS A 96 -4.42 4.45 12.37
N ASP A 97 -4.15 3.20 12.75
CA ASP A 97 -2.93 2.83 13.47
C ASP A 97 -1.69 2.85 12.55
N SER A 98 -1.86 2.56 11.26
CA SER A 98 -0.77 2.52 10.28
C SER A 98 -0.45 3.88 9.66
N LEU A 99 -1.44 4.75 9.56
CA LEU A 99 -1.37 6.00 8.81
C LEU A 99 -0.31 6.98 9.36
N PRO A 100 -0.20 7.23 10.69
CA PRO A 100 0.83 8.11 11.25
C PRO A 100 2.25 7.66 10.91
N TRP A 101 2.52 6.35 10.97
CA TRP A 101 3.82 5.79 10.63
C TRP A 101 4.14 5.94 9.15
N THR A 102 3.17 5.72 8.27
CA THR A 102 3.36 5.89 6.83
C THR A 102 3.63 7.36 6.49
N ILE A 103 2.83 8.28 7.04
CA ILE A 103 3.03 9.72 6.83
C ILE A 103 4.39 10.16 7.39
N GLY A 104 4.75 9.72 8.59
CA GLY A 104 6.04 10.06 9.21
C GLY A 104 7.21 9.56 8.38
N LEU A 105 7.21 8.28 8.00
CA LEU A 105 8.30 7.67 7.22
C LEU A 105 8.41 8.28 5.83
N VAL A 106 7.31 8.33 5.07
CA VAL A 106 7.31 8.89 3.71
C VAL A 106 7.61 10.38 3.74
N GLY A 107 7.06 11.11 4.71
CA GLY A 107 7.29 12.54 4.86
C GLY A 107 8.75 12.87 5.14
N ILE A 108 9.37 12.19 6.10
CA ILE A 108 10.79 12.38 6.42
C ILE A 108 11.66 11.98 5.22
N ALA A 109 11.39 10.82 4.60
CA ALA A 109 12.13 10.36 3.44
C ALA A 109 12.02 11.34 2.26
N MET A 110 10.83 11.90 2.02
CA MET A 110 10.58 12.89 0.98
C MET A 110 11.36 14.18 1.25
N ILE A 111 11.30 14.70 2.48
CA ILE A 111 12.05 15.90 2.87
C ILE A 111 13.55 15.68 2.64
N LEU A 112 14.10 14.61 3.20
CA LEU A 112 15.52 14.29 3.03
C LEU A 112 15.90 14.12 1.56
N SER A 113 15.08 13.41 0.78
CA SER A 113 15.31 13.19 -0.65
C SER A 113 15.31 14.49 -1.44
N VAL A 114 14.37 15.40 -1.20
CA VAL A 114 14.32 16.70 -1.86
C VAL A 114 15.53 17.53 -1.50
N PHE A 115 15.89 17.63 -0.22
CA PHE A 115 17.03 18.44 0.22
C PHE A 115 18.35 17.88 -0.30
N LEU A 116 18.63 16.59 -0.10
CA LEU A 116 19.86 15.95 -0.53
C LEU A 116 19.96 15.90 -2.05
N GLY A 117 18.89 15.50 -2.74
CA GLY A 117 18.85 15.41 -4.20
C GLY A 117 19.08 16.76 -4.86
N THR A 118 18.42 17.81 -4.36
CA THR A 118 18.58 19.17 -4.90
C THR A 118 19.96 19.75 -4.59
N ALA A 119 20.47 19.55 -3.37
CA ALA A 119 21.81 20.01 -2.99
C ALA A 119 22.90 19.34 -3.84
N LEU A 120 22.88 18.01 -3.95
CA LEU A 120 23.83 17.26 -4.77
C LEU A 120 23.69 17.63 -6.25
N GLY A 121 22.46 17.70 -6.78
CA GLY A 121 22.22 18.08 -8.16
C GLY A 121 22.71 19.49 -8.49
N THR A 122 22.49 20.45 -7.59
CA THR A 122 22.96 21.83 -7.75
C THR A 122 24.49 21.90 -7.67
N PHE A 123 25.11 21.19 -6.73
CA PHE A 123 26.55 21.18 -6.54
C PHE A 123 27.30 20.62 -7.76
N ILE A 124 26.82 19.49 -8.31
CA ILE A 124 27.35 18.91 -9.55
C ILE A 124 27.18 19.88 -10.72
N SER A 125 25.99 20.47 -10.85
CA SER A 125 25.68 21.40 -11.95
C SER A 125 26.55 22.66 -11.93
N TRP A 126 27.00 23.10 -10.74
CA TRP A 126 27.91 24.23 -10.57
C TRP A 126 29.36 23.85 -10.89
N ARG A 127 29.85 22.70 -10.42
CA ARG A 127 31.22 22.22 -10.69
C ARG A 127 31.27 21.18 -11.83
N ARG A 128 30.86 21.62 -13.01
CA ARG A 128 30.89 20.79 -14.23
C ARG A 128 32.30 20.29 -14.54
N GLY A 129 32.41 19.02 -14.95
CA GLY A 129 33.67 18.38 -15.31
C GLY A 129 34.53 17.90 -14.13
N GLY A 130 34.03 18.01 -12.90
CA GLY A 130 34.69 17.44 -11.72
C GLY A 130 34.45 15.94 -11.56
N ILE A 131 35.24 15.28 -10.69
CA ILE A 131 35.12 13.84 -10.41
C ILE A 131 33.69 13.45 -9.98
N LEU A 132 33.01 14.32 -9.22
CA LEU A 132 31.64 14.08 -8.77
C LEU A 132 30.61 14.10 -9.91
N ASP A 133 30.85 14.90 -10.96
CA ASP A 133 30.02 14.95 -12.17
C ASP A 133 30.11 13.63 -12.96
N SER A 134 31.26 12.97 -12.92
CA SER A 134 31.48 11.68 -13.57
C SER A 134 30.99 10.46 -12.75
N ILE A 135 31.03 10.52 -11.41
CA ILE A 135 30.72 9.37 -10.55
C ILE A 135 29.26 9.32 -10.10
N LEU A 136 28.66 10.46 -9.73
CA LEU A 136 27.31 10.47 -9.15
C LEU A 136 26.22 9.97 -10.12
N PRO A 137 26.18 10.36 -11.41
CA PRO A 137 25.14 9.87 -12.31
C PRO A 137 25.13 8.34 -12.46
N PRO A 138 26.26 7.65 -12.75
CA PRO A 138 26.30 6.19 -12.78
C PRO A 138 25.86 5.54 -11.46
N VAL A 139 26.27 6.08 -10.31
CA VAL A 139 25.87 5.55 -8.99
C VAL A 139 24.36 5.70 -8.77
N THR A 140 23.78 6.86 -9.09
CA THR A 140 22.33 7.06 -8.98
C THR A 140 21.54 6.16 -9.92
N MET A 141 22.02 5.94 -11.15
CA MET A 141 21.42 5.00 -12.10
C MET A 141 21.48 3.56 -11.57
N PHE A 142 22.60 3.15 -10.97
CA PHE A 142 22.72 1.85 -10.33
C PHE A 142 21.65 1.68 -9.24
N PHE A 143 21.53 2.62 -8.30
CA PHE A 143 20.51 2.56 -7.25
C PHE A 143 19.07 2.59 -7.80
N GLN A 144 18.81 3.29 -8.90
CA GLN A 144 17.49 3.27 -9.56
C GLN A 144 17.18 1.92 -10.22
N ALA A 145 18.20 1.22 -10.73
CA ALA A 145 18.03 -0.09 -11.36
C ALA A 145 17.82 -1.21 -10.34
N VAL A 146 18.33 -1.06 -9.11
CA VAL A 146 18.12 -2.04 -8.05
C VAL A 146 16.67 -1.98 -7.55
N PRO A 147 15.94 -3.10 -7.52
CA PRO A 147 14.58 -3.10 -6.98
C PRO A 147 14.57 -2.69 -5.50
N TYR A 148 13.60 -1.87 -5.12
CA TYR A 148 13.53 -1.29 -3.77
C TYR A 148 13.56 -2.35 -2.64
N PHE A 149 12.95 -3.52 -2.87
CA PHE A 149 12.91 -4.59 -1.87
C PHE A 149 14.30 -5.20 -1.62
N TRP A 150 15.16 -5.29 -2.64
CA TRP A 150 16.55 -5.72 -2.48
C TRP A 150 17.32 -4.73 -1.62
N MET A 151 17.17 -3.43 -1.89
CA MET A 151 17.77 -2.39 -1.06
C MET A 151 17.28 -2.47 0.39
N ALA A 152 15.97 -2.67 0.60
CA ALA A 152 15.41 -2.84 1.93
C ALA A 152 16.00 -4.04 2.67
N LEU A 153 16.16 -5.19 1.99
CA LEU A 153 16.76 -6.40 2.57
C LEU A 153 18.26 -6.21 2.89
N LEU A 154 19.02 -5.55 2.02
CA LEU A 154 20.44 -5.25 2.26
C LEU A 154 20.61 -4.30 3.46
N LEU A 155 19.79 -3.24 3.52
CA LEU A 155 19.79 -2.32 4.66
C LEU A 155 19.38 -3.04 5.94
N LEU A 156 18.36 -3.91 5.89
CA LEU A 156 17.97 -4.74 7.03
C LEU A 156 19.12 -5.65 7.48
N PHE A 157 19.86 -6.26 6.55
CA PHE A 157 21.02 -7.08 6.88
C PHE A 157 22.14 -6.28 7.56
N VAL A 158 22.51 -5.13 7.00
CA VAL A 158 23.59 -4.30 7.53
C VAL A 158 23.19 -3.66 8.86
N PHE A 159 22.06 -2.96 8.91
CA PHE A 159 21.63 -2.22 10.09
C PHE A 159 20.95 -3.11 11.13
N GLY A 160 20.12 -4.06 10.70
CA GLY A 160 19.37 -4.92 11.60
C GLY A 160 20.17 -6.08 12.20
N PHE A 161 21.12 -6.67 11.44
CA PHE A 161 21.87 -7.83 11.93
C PHE A 161 23.31 -7.53 12.32
N ASN A 162 24.04 -6.68 11.58
CA ASN A 162 25.44 -6.41 11.90
C ASN A 162 25.60 -5.31 12.96
N LEU A 163 24.78 -4.25 12.90
CA LEU A 163 24.85 -3.13 13.85
C LEU A 163 24.17 -3.46 15.20
N VAL A 164 22.95 -3.99 15.21
CA VAL A 164 22.23 -4.31 16.46
C VAL A 164 22.89 -5.46 17.25
N ARG A 165 23.50 -6.44 16.56
CA ARG A 165 24.16 -7.57 17.25
C ARG A 165 25.39 -7.15 18.05
N GLN A 166 26.03 -6.03 17.72
CA GLN A 166 27.20 -5.52 18.47
C GLN A 166 26.81 -4.84 19.80
N GLU A 167 25.55 -4.44 19.98
CA GLU A 167 25.09 -3.83 21.25
C GLU A 167 24.64 -4.86 22.29
N VAL A 168 24.44 -6.12 21.89
CA VAL A 168 23.88 -7.19 22.75
C VAL A 168 24.97 -8.20 23.21
N SER A 169 26.23 -8.00 22.84
CA SER A 169 27.39 -8.80 23.26
C SER A 169 28.40 -7.97 24.03
#